data_AF-A0A2N2TWI2-F1
#
_entry.id   AF-A0A2N2TWI2-F1
#
_cell.length_a   1.000
_cell.length_b   1.000
_cell.length_c   1.000
_cell.angle_alpha   90.00
_cell.angle_beta   90.00
_cell.angle_gamma   90.00
#
_symmetry.space_group_name_H-M   'P 1'
#
loop_
_entity.id
_entity.type
_entity.pdbx_description
1 polymer ?
#
loop_
_entity_poly.entity_id
_entity_poly.type
_entity_poly.pdbx_seq_one_letter_code
_entity_poly.pdbx_strand_id
1 'polypeptide(L)'
;MPVQKKPNFIVAALTGIALVAMVAAYFAPIWWVSLTAPNYPKDAFPDGIRIHFHFDGVYNGCKAAGAGTRMAGEIIQKDLSHEDERYNPILDKSKSHDKGAEGLDCVHEMNTINHYVGMFPIATGAPVEKPLAKFFFGFFAALMLAFAMTKKKLRLAVLGAGFLAVAAWMLVDQYMLGHLESHVQAYMKESGTYFKDPERIKEWGDNVRNITHLAIGGLIVIMAVVVAGVAKIRNFSLLLALVPALLPLYFVITYAGWLWFFGHNLHPWGAFTVKPFMPTVFGEGKVAQFSTYSYPYWGYALLMVVFVALMLALLIRRKQMREGGAE
;
A
#
# COMPACT_ATOMS: atom_id res chain seq x y z
N MET A 1 -4.01 42.76 -21.24
CA MET A 1 -4.58 41.47 -20.77
C MET A 1 -3.64 40.75 -19.78
N PRO A 2 -3.58 41.12 -18.47
CA PRO A 2 -2.73 40.43 -17.48
C PRO A 2 -3.47 39.39 -16.60
N VAL A 3 -4.80 39.28 -16.73
CA VAL A 3 -5.66 38.64 -15.71
C VAL A 3 -5.45 37.12 -15.56
N GLN A 4 -4.92 36.42 -16.57
CA GLN A 4 -4.85 34.94 -16.55
C GLN A 4 -3.52 34.32 -16.11
N LYS A 5 -2.42 35.07 -16.01
CA LYS A 5 -1.12 34.48 -15.64
C LYS A 5 -1.08 33.98 -14.19
N LYS A 6 -1.68 34.72 -13.26
CA LYS A 6 -1.75 34.38 -11.83
C LYS A 6 -2.53 33.08 -11.54
N PRO A 7 -3.77 32.88 -12.01
CA PRO A 7 -4.52 31.65 -11.72
C PRO A 7 -3.92 30.40 -12.36
N ASN A 8 -3.23 30.51 -13.52
CA ASN A 8 -2.51 29.39 -14.12
C ASN A 8 -1.31 28.94 -13.28
N PHE A 9 -0.56 29.89 -12.71
CA PHE A 9 0.52 29.59 -11.77
C PHE A 9 0.00 28.89 -10.51
N ILE A 10 -1.13 29.35 -9.96
CA ILE A 10 -1.75 28.71 -8.77
C ILE A 10 -2.13 27.26 -9.06
N VAL A 11 -2.76 26.98 -10.20
CA VAL A 11 -3.11 25.60 -10.58
C VAL A 11 -1.85 24.73 -10.70
N ALA A 12 -0.80 25.24 -11.36
CA ALA A 12 0.45 24.50 -11.50
C ALA A 12 1.14 24.26 -10.14
N ALA A 13 1.16 25.26 -9.25
CA ALA A 13 1.74 25.17 -7.92
C ALA A 13 0.99 24.14 -7.04
N LEU A 14 -0.34 24.20 -7.00
CA LEU A 14 -1.16 23.23 -6.26
C LEU A 14 -0.97 21.81 -6.80
N THR A 15 -0.91 21.66 -8.13
CA THR A 15 -0.66 20.35 -8.76
C THR A 15 0.75 19.84 -8.45
N GLY A 16 1.76 20.73 -8.40
CA GLY A 16 3.12 20.39 -7.99
C GLY A 16 3.22 19.96 -6.52
N ILE A 17 2.54 20.66 -5.61
CA ILE A 17 2.43 20.26 -4.19
C ILE A 17 1.81 18.87 -4.07
N ALA A 18 0.70 18.64 -4.78
CA ALA A 18 0.07 17.32 -4.81
C ALA A 18 1.00 16.25 -5.37
N LEU A 19 1.78 16.54 -6.42
CA LEU A 19 2.69 15.56 -7.01
C LEU A 19 3.79 15.15 -6.02
N VAL A 20 4.39 16.12 -5.35
CA VAL A 20 5.40 15.86 -4.31
C VAL A 20 4.81 15.09 -3.15
N ALA A 21 3.62 15.48 -2.67
CA ALA A 21 2.93 14.79 -1.58
C ALA A 21 2.58 13.34 -1.96
N MET A 22 2.12 13.10 -3.19
CA MET A 22 1.81 11.76 -3.68
C MET A 22 3.07 10.89 -3.76
N VAL A 23 4.18 11.41 -4.33
CA VAL A 23 5.45 10.66 -4.38
C VAL A 23 5.96 10.35 -2.97
N ALA A 24 5.89 11.32 -2.05
CA ALA A 24 6.26 11.08 -0.65
C ALA A 24 5.36 10.03 0.03
N ALA A 25 4.05 10.02 -0.28
CA ALA A 25 3.10 9.05 0.27
C ALA A 25 3.40 7.61 -0.16
N TYR A 26 3.98 7.40 -1.35
CA TYR A 26 4.37 6.08 -1.84
C TYR A 26 5.38 5.40 -0.91
N PHE A 27 6.35 6.16 -0.40
CA PHE A 27 7.43 5.66 0.47
C PHE A 27 7.10 5.75 1.96
N ALA A 28 5.96 6.34 2.34
CA ALA A 28 5.58 6.56 3.72
C ALA A 28 4.57 5.50 4.19
N PRO A 29 4.64 5.07 5.47
CA PRO A 29 3.59 4.24 6.07
C PRO A 29 2.24 4.96 6.02
N ILE A 30 1.25 4.33 5.39
CA ILE A 30 -0.06 4.94 5.10
C ILE A 30 -1.02 4.71 6.27
N TRP A 31 -1.05 3.48 6.76
CA TRP A 31 -1.96 3.04 7.80
C TRP A 31 -1.20 2.12 8.75
N TRP A 32 -1.57 2.10 10.03
CA TRP A 32 -1.01 1.15 10.97
C TRP A 32 -2.11 0.37 11.65
N VAL A 33 -1.79 -0.89 11.95
CA VAL A 33 -2.62 -1.77 12.75
C VAL A 33 -1.79 -2.30 13.90
N SER A 34 -2.39 -2.38 15.09
CA SER A 34 -1.77 -3.02 16.25
C SER A 34 -2.75 -3.98 16.92
N LEU A 35 -2.23 -5.13 17.37
CA LEU A 35 -2.93 -6.06 18.24
C LEU A 35 -2.31 -6.05 19.64
N THR A 36 -3.15 -6.00 20.66
CA THR A 36 -2.74 -6.18 22.06
C THR A 36 -3.54 -7.30 22.70
N ALA A 37 -2.90 -8.12 23.53
CA ALA A 37 -3.56 -9.13 24.33
C ALA A 37 -2.79 -9.36 25.64
N PRO A 38 -3.40 -10.00 26.66
CA PRO A 38 -2.72 -10.28 27.93
C PRO A 38 -1.40 -11.06 27.78
N ASN A 39 -1.29 -11.89 26.75
CA ASN A 39 -0.11 -12.69 26.43
C ASN A 39 1.03 -11.88 25.78
N TYR A 40 0.78 -10.64 25.38
CA TYR A 40 1.76 -9.73 24.77
C TYR A 40 1.97 -8.52 25.71
N PRO A 41 2.87 -8.65 26.70
CA PRO A 41 3.01 -7.65 27.75
C PRO A 41 3.67 -6.37 27.21
N LYS A 42 3.36 -5.22 27.83
CA LYS A 42 3.79 -3.88 27.37
C LYS A 42 5.29 -3.62 27.50
N ASP A 43 6.00 -4.39 28.30
CA ASP A 43 7.45 -4.32 28.42
C ASP A 43 8.15 -4.88 27.17
N ALA A 44 7.58 -5.92 26.54
CA ALA A 44 8.03 -6.44 25.25
C ALA A 44 7.37 -5.71 24.07
N PHE A 45 6.05 -5.52 24.10
CA PHE A 45 5.25 -4.93 23.02
C PHE A 45 4.56 -3.65 23.50
N PRO A 46 5.30 -2.53 23.68
CA PRO A 46 4.75 -1.29 24.24
C PRO A 46 3.63 -0.70 23.37
N ASP A 47 3.75 -0.84 22.06
CA ASP A 47 2.77 -0.39 21.06
C ASP A 47 1.87 -1.55 20.57
N GLY A 48 1.92 -2.72 21.22
CA GLY A 48 1.35 -3.98 20.74
C GLY A 48 2.10 -4.57 19.53
N ILE A 49 1.52 -5.60 18.91
CA ILE A 49 2.03 -6.21 17.68
C ILE A 49 1.65 -5.29 16.52
N ARG A 50 2.53 -4.33 16.24
CA ARG A 50 2.26 -3.26 15.29
C ARG A 50 2.85 -3.57 13.91
N ILE A 51 2.04 -3.38 12.89
CA ILE A 51 2.44 -3.42 11.48
C ILE A 51 2.07 -2.10 10.78
N HIS A 52 2.83 -1.79 9.72
CA HIS A 52 2.60 -0.65 8.86
C HIS A 52 2.24 -1.10 7.44
N PHE A 53 1.12 -0.59 6.93
CA PHE A 53 0.74 -0.75 5.53
C PHE A 53 1.37 0.36 4.69
N HIS A 54 2.04 -0.04 3.63
CA HIS A 54 2.57 0.81 2.57
C HIS A 54 1.90 0.43 1.24
N PHE A 55 2.15 1.22 0.19
CA PHE A 55 1.60 0.94 -1.14
C PHE A 55 2.23 -0.29 -1.79
N ASP A 56 3.44 -0.66 -1.37
CA ASP A 56 4.24 -1.76 -1.90
C ASP A 56 4.29 -2.99 -0.97
N GLY A 57 3.86 -2.87 0.29
CA GLY A 57 4.04 -3.96 1.25
C GLY A 57 3.46 -3.73 2.63
N VAL A 58 3.74 -4.70 3.51
CA VAL A 58 3.46 -4.65 4.95
C VAL A 58 4.80 -4.74 5.67
N TYR A 59 5.05 -3.82 6.58
CA TYR A 59 6.35 -3.67 7.24
C TYR A 59 6.21 -3.74 8.75
N ASN A 60 7.30 -4.14 9.41
CA ASN A 60 7.38 -4.19 10.86
C ASN A 60 7.21 -2.79 11.47
N GLY A 61 6.29 -2.66 12.43
CA GLY A 61 6.04 -1.43 13.18
C GLY A 61 6.39 -1.52 14.66
N CYS A 62 6.96 -2.64 15.10
CA CYS A 62 7.38 -2.81 16.47
C CYS A 62 8.69 -2.08 16.75
N LYS A 63 8.76 -1.57 17.98
CA LYS A 63 9.97 -0.98 18.54
C LYS A 63 10.59 -2.00 19.48
N ALA A 64 11.91 -2.07 19.50
CA ALA A 64 12.62 -2.87 20.48
C ALA A 64 12.18 -2.48 21.91
N ALA A 65 12.12 -3.48 22.79
CA ALA A 65 11.86 -3.26 24.21
C ALA A 65 12.86 -2.22 24.76
N GLY A 66 12.35 -1.21 25.47
CA GLY A 66 13.18 -0.12 25.98
C GLY A 66 14.24 -0.61 26.97
N ALA A 67 15.39 0.08 27.02
CA ALA A 67 16.44 -0.18 28.01
C ALA A 67 15.86 -0.12 29.45
N GLY A 68 16.11 -1.16 30.24
CA GLY A 68 15.61 -1.27 31.62
C GLY A 68 14.31 -2.09 31.81
N THR A 69 13.76 -2.67 30.74
CA THR A 69 12.66 -3.65 30.84
C THR A 69 13.18 -5.03 31.25
N ARG A 70 12.31 -5.88 31.83
CA ARG A 70 12.67 -7.26 32.22
C ARG A 70 13.22 -8.07 31.02
N MET A 71 12.71 -7.78 29.83
CA MET A 71 13.08 -8.41 28.56
C MET A 71 14.29 -7.75 27.89
N ALA A 72 14.84 -6.65 28.42
CA ALA A 72 15.99 -5.96 27.82
C ALA A 72 17.26 -6.83 27.76
N GLY A 73 17.33 -7.90 28.55
CA GLY A 73 18.42 -8.89 28.51
C GLY A 73 18.03 -10.26 27.93
N GLU A 74 16.77 -10.44 27.52
CA GLU A 74 16.30 -11.65 26.85
C GLU A 74 16.30 -11.35 25.34
N ILE A 75 17.36 -11.80 24.65
CA ILE A 75 17.56 -11.59 23.22
C ILE A 75 16.37 -12.18 22.47
N ILE A 76 15.60 -11.35 21.77
CA ILE A 76 14.44 -11.80 21.00
C ILE A 76 14.87 -12.05 19.55
N GLN A 77 14.40 -13.18 19.03
CA GLN A 77 14.32 -13.60 17.62
C GLN A 77 15.49 -14.38 17.00
N LYS A 78 16.75 -14.17 17.40
CA LYS A 78 17.85 -14.97 16.83
C LYS A 78 17.84 -16.45 17.25
N ASP A 79 17.17 -16.75 18.37
CA ASP A 79 17.00 -18.09 18.94
C ASP A 79 16.05 -19.03 18.16
N LEU A 80 15.41 -18.57 17.07
CA LEU A 80 14.58 -19.43 16.19
C LEU A 80 15.33 -20.00 14.98
N SER A 81 16.53 -19.51 14.66
CA SER A 81 17.33 -20.12 13.59
C SER A 81 18.00 -21.40 14.13
N HIS A 82 17.92 -22.50 13.39
CA HIS A 82 18.62 -23.75 13.75
C HIS A 82 20.14 -23.70 13.45
N GLU A 83 20.65 -22.53 13.07
CA GLU A 83 22.02 -22.33 12.62
C GLU A 83 22.94 -21.80 13.73
N ASP A 84 22.39 -21.18 14.77
CA ASP A 84 23.14 -20.60 15.90
C ASP A 84 22.89 -21.39 17.21
N GLU A 85 23.92 -21.51 18.06
CA GLU A 85 23.78 -22.12 19.39
C GLU A 85 22.88 -21.26 20.30
N ARG A 86 21.82 -21.88 20.85
CA ARG A 86 20.88 -21.23 21.77
C ARG A 86 21.59 -20.65 22.98
N TYR A 87 21.34 -19.37 23.28
CA TYR A 87 21.97 -18.67 24.39
C TYR A 87 21.70 -19.35 25.75
N ASN A 88 22.75 -19.66 26.53
CA ASN A 88 22.61 -20.24 27.87
C ASN A 88 22.93 -19.19 28.96
N PRO A 89 21.92 -18.73 29.74
CA PRO A 89 22.09 -17.68 30.75
C PRO A 89 23.01 -18.05 31.93
N ILE A 90 23.35 -19.32 32.10
CA ILE A 90 24.26 -19.80 33.15
C ILE A 90 25.70 -19.87 32.63
N LEU A 91 25.90 -20.29 31.38
CA LEU A 91 27.22 -20.57 30.79
C LEU A 91 27.81 -19.38 30.03
N ASP A 92 26.98 -18.48 29.50
CA ASP A 92 27.39 -17.46 28.54
C ASP A 92 27.40 -16.02 29.11
N LYS A 93 27.47 -15.87 30.44
CA LYS A 93 27.39 -14.57 31.16
C LYS A 93 28.36 -13.48 30.69
N SER A 94 29.45 -13.84 30.00
CA SER A 94 30.47 -12.90 29.50
C SER A 94 30.36 -12.62 27.99
N LYS A 95 29.42 -13.24 27.27
CA LYS A 95 29.17 -12.96 25.85
C LYS A 95 28.25 -11.74 25.74
N SER A 96 28.64 -10.76 24.91
CA SER A 96 27.79 -9.62 24.58
C SER A 96 26.55 -10.12 23.82
N HIS A 97 25.39 -9.97 24.46
CA HIS A 97 24.10 -10.52 24.05
C HIS A 97 23.49 -9.86 22.81
N ASP A 98 23.91 -8.64 22.48
CA ASP A 98 23.22 -7.81 21.47
C ASP A 98 23.90 -7.82 20.10
N LYS A 99 24.89 -8.68 19.86
CA LYS A 99 25.56 -8.76 18.55
C LYS A 99 24.67 -9.49 17.54
N GLY A 100 23.65 -8.79 17.03
CA GLY A 100 22.79 -9.23 15.94
C GLY A 100 21.39 -9.69 16.35
N ALA A 101 20.86 -9.24 17.49
CA ALA A 101 19.44 -9.42 17.81
C ALA A 101 18.59 -8.67 16.78
N GLU A 102 17.90 -9.39 15.89
CA GLU A 102 16.89 -8.81 15.03
C GLU A 102 15.74 -8.32 15.92
N GLY A 103 15.42 -7.04 15.89
CA GLY A 103 14.34 -6.48 16.72
C GLY A 103 13.00 -7.15 16.41
N LEU A 104 12.11 -7.20 17.40
CA LEU A 104 10.75 -7.79 17.34
C LEU A 104 10.10 -7.69 15.95
N ASP A 105 9.98 -8.82 15.24
CA ASP A 105 9.29 -8.93 13.96
C ASP A 105 7.80 -9.15 14.20
N CYS A 106 7.06 -8.05 14.23
CA CYS A 106 5.62 -8.07 14.41
C CYS A 106 4.85 -8.48 13.16
N VAL A 107 5.49 -8.54 11.98
CA VAL A 107 4.85 -9.14 10.81
C VAL A 107 4.79 -10.66 11.00
N HIS A 108 5.88 -11.26 11.48
CA HIS A 108 5.89 -12.69 11.84
C HIS A 108 4.84 -13.00 12.92
N GLU A 109 4.83 -12.27 14.04
CA GLU A 109 3.85 -12.50 15.12
C GLU A 109 2.40 -12.32 14.65
N MET A 110 2.12 -11.29 13.85
CA MET A 110 0.80 -11.09 13.24
C MET A 110 0.40 -12.28 12.36
N ASN A 111 1.32 -12.79 11.54
CA ASN A 111 1.08 -13.94 10.67
C ASN A 111 0.86 -15.23 11.46
N THR A 112 1.59 -15.41 12.57
CA THR A 112 1.39 -16.51 13.50
C THR A 112 -0.02 -16.47 14.07
N ILE A 113 -0.47 -15.31 14.58
CA ILE A 113 -1.85 -15.14 15.08
C ILE A 113 -2.89 -15.39 13.98
N ASN A 114 -2.68 -14.83 12.79
CA ASN A 114 -3.56 -15.03 11.64
C ASN A 114 -3.72 -16.52 11.33
N HIS A 115 -2.62 -17.27 11.29
CA HIS A 115 -2.65 -18.71 11.05
C HIS A 115 -3.52 -19.45 12.09
N TYR A 116 -3.41 -19.12 13.37
CA TYR A 116 -4.19 -19.76 14.44
C TYR A 116 -5.71 -19.62 14.22
N VAL A 117 -6.18 -18.53 13.61
CA VAL A 117 -7.60 -18.28 13.33
C VAL A 117 -8.01 -18.61 11.88
N GLY A 118 -7.11 -19.21 11.10
CA GLY A 118 -7.37 -19.58 9.71
C GLY A 118 -7.14 -18.45 8.69
N MET A 119 -6.64 -17.28 9.10
CA MET A 119 -6.28 -16.22 8.16
C MET A 119 -4.93 -16.50 7.50
N PHE A 120 -4.82 -16.20 6.20
CA PHE A 120 -3.57 -16.29 5.45
C PHE A 120 -2.57 -15.19 5.88
N PRO A 121 -1.28 -15.34 5.58
CA PRO A 121 -0.29 -14.31 5.89
C PRO A 121 -0.67 -12.94 5.31
N ILE A 122 -0.41 -11.88 6.06
CA ILE A 122 -0.85 -10.52 5.69
C ILE A 122 -0.21 -10.05 4.37
N ALA A 123 0.94 -10.61 4.02
CA ALA A 123 1.63 -10.35 2.75
C ALA A 123 0.88 -10.90 1.52
N THR A 124 -0.12 -11.76 1.67
CA THR A 124 -0.95 -12.23 0.54
C THR A 124 -2.07 -11.25 0.16
N GLY A 125 -2.29 -10.18 0.93
CA GLY A 125 -3.28 -9.15 0.63
C GLY A 125 -2.84 -8.26 -0.53
N ALA A 126 -3.78 -7.75 -1.32
CA ALA A 126 -3.51 -6.87 -2.47
C ALA A 126 -2.45 -7.43 -3.45
N PRO A 127 -2.56 -8.68 -3.91
CA PRO A 127 -1.55 -9.34 -4.71
C PRO A 127 -1.42 -8.74 -6.12
N VAL A 128 -2.38 -7.96 -6.59
CA VAL A 128 -2.30 -7.26 -7.89
C VAL A 128 -1.90 -5.81 -7.68
N GLU A 129 -2.47 -5.15 -6.67
CA GLU A 129 -2.32 -3.72 -6.45
C GLU A 129 -0.93 -3.35 -5.94
N LYS A 130 -0.33 -4.14 -5.03
CA LYS A 130 1.02 -3.86 -4.51
C LYS A 130 2.11 -3.87 -5.59
N PRO A 131 2.26 -4.93 -6.40
CA PRO A 131 3.30 -4.93 -7.45
C PRO A 131 3.03 -3.88 -8.53
N LEU A 132 1.75 -3.57 -8.81
CA LEU A 132 1.38 -2.56 -9.80
C LEU A 132 1.34 -1.12 -9.27
N ALA A 133 1.45 -0.92 -7.95
CA ALA A 133 1.28 0.40 -7.32
C ALA A 133 2.21 1.45 -7.94
N LYS A 134 3.48 1.10 -8.19
CA LYS A 134 4.46 2.01 -8.81
C LYS A 134 4.01 2.51 -10.19
N PHE A 135 3.31 1.70 -10.98
CA PHE A 135 2.77 2.10 -12.28
C PHE A 135 1.51 2.94 -12.15
N PHE A 136 0.65 2.66 -11.16
CA PHE A 136 -0.50 3.51 -10.87
C PHE A 136 -0.05 4.92 -10.45
N PHE A 137 1.00 5.03 -9.63
CA PHE A 137 1.60 6.31 -9.26
C PHE A 137 2.23 7.03 -10.47
N GLY A 138 2.90 6.29 -11.35
CA GLY A 138 3.38 6.83 -12.63
C GLY A 138 2.25 7.34 -13.53
N PHE A 139 1.15 6.59 -13.61
CA PHE A 139 -0.06 6.98 -14.33
C PHE A 139 -0.66 8.27 -13.75
N PHE A 140 -0.87 8.34 -12.42
CA PHE A 140 -1.37 9.54 -11.75
C PHE A 140 -0.43 10.74 -11.93
N ALA A 141 0.89 10.53 -11.88
CA ALA A 141 1.86 11.59 -12.15
C ALA A 141 1.72 12.13 -13.58
N ALA A 142 1.55 11.26 -14.59
CA ALA A 142 1.30 11.69 -15.96
C ALA A 142 0.00 12.51 -16.10
N LEU A 143 -1.08 12.10 -15.41
CA LEU A 143 -2.33 12.87 -15.37
C LEU A 143 -2.10 14.28 -14.78
N MET A 144 -1.42 14.36 -13.64
CA MET A 144 -1.17 15.61 -12.92
C MET A 144 -0.27 16.56 -13.73
N LEU A 145 0.81 16.03 -14.32
CA LEU A 145 1.69 16.82 -15.19
C LEU A 145 0.92 17.36 -16.40
N ALA A 146 0.06 16.57 -17.02
CA ALA A 146 -0.79 17.03 -18.11
C ALA A 146 -1.82 18.07 -17.64
N PHE A 147 -2.43 17.89 -16.46
CA PHE A 147 -3.40 18.84 -15.89
C PHE A 147 -2.79 20.23 -15.62
N ALA A 148 -1.52 20.27 -15.21
CA ALA A 148 -0.79 21.52 -15.01
C ALA A 148 -0.64 22.32 -16.32
N MET A 149 -0.68 21.67 -17.49
CA MET A 149 -0.53 22.32 -18.79
C MET A 149 -1.79 23.06 -19.22
N THR A 150 -1.63 24.32 -19.63
CA THR A 150 -2.73 25.17 -20.12
C THR A 150 -3.03 24.96 -21.59
N LYS A 151 -1.98 24.83 -22.42
CA LYS A 151 -2.11 24.67 -23.87
C LYS A 151 -2.46 23.23 -24.24
N LYS A 152 -3.54 23.03 -25.01
CA LYS A 152 -4.03 21.70 -25.42
C LYS A 152 -2.96 20.82 -26.08
N LYS A 153 -2.19 21.36 -27.03
CA LYS A 153 -1.13 20.59 -27.72
C LYS A 153 -0.07 20.08 -26.76
N LEU A 154 0.38 20.93 -25.82
CA LEU A 154 1.38 20.56 -24.82
C LEU A 154 0.81 19.56 -23.82
N ARG A 155 -0.44 19.75 -23.37
CA ARG A 155 -1.15 18.80 -22.50
C ARG A 155 -1.19 17.40 -23.10
N LEU A 156 -1.58 17.29 -24.37
CA LEU A 156 -1.64 16.00 -25.06
C LEU A 156 -0.25 15.38 -25.27
N ALA A 157 0.76 16.20 -25.58
CA ALA A 157 2.13 15.72 -25.71
C ALA A 157 2.69 15.17 -24.38
N VAL A 158 2.51 15.91 -23.27
CA VAL A 158 2.93 15.49 -21.93
C VAL A 158 2.19 14.22 -21.49
N LEU A 159 0.86 14.18 -21.71
CA LEU A 159 0.03 13.02 -21.36
C LEU A 159 0.45 11.77 -22.16
N GLY A 160 0.60 11.91 -23.48
CA GLY A 160 1.00 10.80 -24.36
C GLY A 160 2.40 10.29 -24.05
N ALA A 161 3.36 11.18 -23.84
CA ALA A 161 4.73 10.80 -23.46
C ALA A 161 4.76 10.11 -22.07
N GLY A 162 4.03 10.65 -21.09
CA GLY A 162 3.92 10.05 -19.76
C GLY A 162 3.30 8.65 -19.78
N PHE A 163 2.19 8.47 -20.51
CA PHE A 163 1.56 7.16 -20.65
C PHE A 163 2.40 6.17 -21.42
N LEU A 164 3.09 6.60 -22.49
CA LEU A 164 4.02 5.73 -23.21
C LEU A 164 5.16 5.27 -22.31
N ALA A 165 5.73 6.19 -21.50
CA ALA A 165 6.79 5.85 -20.55
C ALA A 165 6.30 4.86 -19.48
N VAL A 166 5.11 5.08 -18.89
CA VAL A 166 4.54 4.17 -17.89
C VAL A 166 4.20 2.82 -18.49
N ALA A 167 3.60 2.78 -19.69
CA ALA A 167 3.27 1.52 -20.36
C ALA A 167 4.52 0.73 -20.73
N ALA A 168 5.55 1.39 -21.29
CA ALA A 168 6.83 0.75 -21.60
C ALA A 168 7.50 0.22 -20.33
N TRP A 169 7.56 1.02 -19.26
CA TRP A 169 8.13 0.59 -17.98
C TRP A 169 7.37 -0.62 -17.40
N MET A 170 6.04 -0.58 -17.41
CA MET A 170 5.19 -1.67 -16.93
C MET A 170 5.38 -2.96 -17.73
N LEU A 171 5.43 -2.89 -19.05
CA LEU A 171 5.60 -4.08 -19.89
C LEU A 171 7.01 -4.69 -19.74
N VAL A 172 8.04 -3.85 -19.68
CA VAL A 172 9.42 -4.30 -19.45
C VAL A 172 9.54 -4.96 -18.07
N ASP A 173 9.07 -4.29 -17.02
CA ASP A 173 9.18 -4.77 -15.63
C ASP A 173 8.41 -6.08 -15.42
N GLN A 174 7.17 -6.16 -15.91
CA GLN A 174 6.31 -7.31 -15.63
C GLN A 174 6.67 -8.53 -16.47
N TYR A 175 6.98 -8.34 -17.76
CA TYR A 175 7.16 -9.45 -18.71
C TYR A 175 8.62 -9.69 -19.07
N MET A 176 9.39 -8.65 -19.41
CA MET A 176 10.78 -8.84 -19.86
C MET A 176 11.72 -9.16 -18.69
N LEU A 177 11.51 -8.55 -17.53
CA LEU A 177 12.25 -8.87 -16.31
C LEU A 177 11.64 -10.04 -15.52
N GLY A 178 10.48 -10.56 -15.95
CA GLY A 178 9.82 -11.71 -15.33
C GLY A 178 9.26 -11.45 -13.93
N HIS A 179 9.09 -10.18 -13.51
CA HIS A 179 8.64 -9.88 -12.16
C HIS A 179 7.22 -10.40 -11.88
N LEU A 180 6.34 -10.45 -12.87
CA LEU A 180 5.00 -11.03 -12.71
C LEU A 180 5.08 -12.50 -12.26
N GLU A 181 5.87 -13.31 -12.96
CA GLU A 181 6.02 -14.73 -12.62
C GLU A 181 6.70 -14.91 -11.27
N SER A 182 7.76 -14.15 -10.98
CA SER A 182 8.41 -14.20 -9.67
C SER A 182 7.46 -13.85 -8.53
N HIS A 183 6.56 -12.88 -8.75
CA HIS A 183 5.58 -12.44 -7.77
C HIS A 183 4.49 -13.48 -7.56
N VAL A 184 3.99 -14.11 -8.63
CA VAL A 184 3.01 -15.20 -8.52
C VAL A 184 3.61 -16.37 -7.73
N GLN A 185 4.86 -16.75 -7.99
CA GLN A 185 5.54 -17.80 -7.23
C GLN A 185 5.73 -17.42 -5.76
N ALA A 186 6.15 -16.18 -5.47
CA ALA A 186 6.29 -15.68 -4.11
C ALA A 186 4.93 -15.67 -3.37
N TYR A 187 3.87 -15.22 -4.03
CA TYR A 187 2.51 -15.22 -3.51
C TYR A 187 2.00 -16.63 -3.18
N MET A 188 2.26 -17.60 -4.07
CA MET A 188 1.88 -19.01 -3.85
C MET A 188 2.68 -19.61 -2.68
N LYS A 189 3.99 -19.34 -2.62
CA LYS A 189 4.84 -19.77 -1.51
C LYS A 189 4.35 -19.20 -0.18
N GLU A 190 4.05 -17.91 -0.13
CA GLU A 190 3.57 -17.22 1.06
C GLU A 190 2.20 -17.77 1.49
N SER A 191 1.29 -17.97 0.55
CA SER A 191 -0.04 -18.54 0.83
C SER A 191 0.06 -19.98 1.39
N GLY A 192 1.10 -20.72 1.01
CA GLY A 192 1.42 -22.06 1.49
C GLY A 192 2.26 -22.14 2.75
N THR A 193 2.66 -21.02 3.36
CA THR A 193 3.54 -20.99 4.55
C THR A 193 2.94 -21.82 5.69
N TYR A 194 1.65 -21.62 5.96
CA TYR A 194 0.95 -22.32 7.04
C TYR A 194 -0.11 -23.32 6.56
N PHE A 195 -0.73 -23.08 5.40
CA PHE A 195 -1.79 -23.93 4.86
C PHE A 195 -1.33 -24.56 3.55
N LYS A 196 -0.80 -25.78 3.61
CA LYS A 196 -0.31 -26.51 2.42
C LYS A 196 -1.47 -27.14 1.63
N ASP A 197 -2.31 -26.29 1.04
CA ASP A 197 -3.42 -26.67 0.15
C ASP A 197 -3.03 -26.39 -1.32
N PRO A 198 -2.38 -27.34 -2.01
CA PRO A 198 -1.75 -27.09 -3.30
C PRO A 198 -2.76 -26.76 -4.41
N GLU A 199 -3.97 -27.31 -4.36
CA GLU A 199 -5.00 -27.06 -5.37
C GLU A 199 -5.50 -25.62 -5.26
N ARG A 200 -5.88 -25.18 -4.05
CA ARG A 200 -6.35 -23.81 -3.80
C ARG A 200 -5.25 -22.77 -4.05
N ILE A 201 -4.02 -23.05 -3.63
CA ILE A 201 -2.88 -22.14 -3.85
C ILE A 201 -2.60 -21.98 -5.34
N LYS A 202 -2.66 -23.06 -6.12
CA LYS A 202 -2.49 -23.00 -7.57
C LYS A 202 -3.59 -22.17 -8.21
N GLU A 203 -4.85 -22.41 -7.86
CA GLU A 203 -5.98 -21.62 -8.36
C GLU A 203 -5.80 -20.12 -8.05
N TRP A 204 -5.39 -19.78 -6.83
CA TRP A 204 -5.14 -18.39 -6.45
C TRP A 204 -3.96 -17.78 -7.21
N GLY A 205 -2.88 -18.54 -7.41
CA GLY A 205 -1.74 -18.10 -8.24
C GLY A 205 -2.15 -17.82 -9.69
N ASP A 206 -2.95 -18.70 -10.28
CA ASP A 206 -3.47 -18.53 -11.64
C ASP A 206 -4.43 -17.33 -11.72
N ASN A 207 -5.27 -17.12 -10.71
CA ASN A 207 -6.13 -15.93 -10.61
C ASN A 207 -5.31 -14.64 -10.50
N VAL A 208 -4.28 -14.60 -9.66
CA VAL A 208 -3.38 -13.43 -9.55
C VAL A 208 -2.72 -13.14 -10.90
N ARG A 209 -2.20 -14.16 -11.60
CA ARG A 209 -1.62 -14.00 -12.93
C ARG A 209 -2.64 -13.41 -13.92
N ASN A 210 -3.82 -14.03 -14.04
CA ASN A 210 -4.85 -13.64 -15.00
C ASN A 210 -5.40 -12.24 -14.72
N ILE A 211 -5.70 -11.93 -13.45
CA ILE A 211 -6.18 -10.60 -13.05
C ILE A 211 -5.09 -9.56 -13.28
N THR A 212 -3.82 -9.88 -13.06
CA THR A 212 -2.71 -8.94 -13.35
C THR A 212 -2.60 -8.64 -14.85
N HIS A 213 -2.72 -9.65 -15.73
CA HIS A 213 -2.79 -9.40 -17.18
C HIS A 213 -3.97 -8.51 -17.55
N LEU A 214 -5.15 -8.76 -16.98
CA LEU A 214 -6.34 -7.95 -17.22
C LEU A 214 -6.18 -6.52 -16.69
N ALA A 215 -5.54 -6.33 -15.53
CA ALA A 215 -5.25 -5.03 -14.96
C ALA A 215 -4.26 -4.24 -15.84
N ILE A 216 -3.19 -4.89 -16.34
CA ILE A 216 -2.21 -4.28 -17.25
C ILE A 216 -2.88 -3.87 -18.57
N GLY A 217 -3.62 -4.79 -19.20
CA GLY A 217 -4.33 -4.52 -20.46
C GLY A 217 -5.40 -3.44 -20.29
N GLY A 218 -6.17 -3.52 -19.21
CA GLY A 218 -7.17 -2.52 -18.83
C GLY A 218 -6.56 -1.14 -18.61
N LEU A 219 -5.41 -1.05 -17.94
CA LEU A 219 -4.71 0.22 -17.74
C LEU A 219 -4.26 0.85 -19.07
N ILE A 220 -3.75 0.04 -20.02
CA ILE A 220 -3.38 0.53 -21.37
C ILE A 220 -4.61 1.04 -22.14
N VAL A 221 -5.73 0.34 -22.06
CA VAL A 221 -6.99 0.78 -22.68
C VAL A 221 -7.47 2.09 -22.04
N ILE A 222 -7.42 2.20 -20.70
CA ILE A 222 -7.78 3.42 -19.97
C ILE A 222 -6.87 4.58 -20.40
N MET A 223 -5.56 4.37 -20.55
CA MET A 223 -4.63 5.39 -21.06
C MET A 223 -5.08 5.92 -22.44
N ALA A 224 -5.42 5.02 -23.37
CA ALA A 224 -5.90 5.43 -24.70
C ALA A 224 -7.23 6.19 -24.63
N VAL A 225 -8.18 5.73 -23.81
CA VAL A 225 -9.47 6.40 -23.57
C VAL A 225 -9.26 7.79 -22.98
N VAL A 226 -8.36 7.94 -22.02
CA VAL A 226 -8.06 9.24 -21.39
C VAL A 226 -7.44 10.21 -22.39
N VAL A 227 -6.49 9.77 -23.21
CA VAL A 227 -5.91 10.60 -24.29
C VAL A 227 -6.98 11.04 -25.29
N ALA A 228 -7.82 10.11 -25.75
CA ALA A 228 -8.91 10.41 -26.68
C ALA A 228 -9.95 11.37 -26.06
N GLY A 229 -10.30 11.17 -24.79
CA GLY A 229 -11.21 12.03 -24.04
C GLY A 229 -10.68 13.45 -23.91
N VAL A 230 -9.42 13.62 -23.51
CA VAL A 230 -8.78 14.95 -23.44
C VAL A 230 -8.65 15.60 -24.82
N ALA A 231 -8.46 14.83 -25.88
CA ALA A 231 -8.36 15.35 -27.23
C ALA A 231 -9.71 15.85 -27.78
N LYS A 232 -10.81 15.14 -27.48
CA LYS A 232 -12.13 15.40 -28.05
C LYS A 232 -13.04 16.28 -27.17
N ILE A 233 -12.93 16.20 -25.86
CA ILE A 233 -13.89 16.79 -24.92
C ILE A 233 -13.15 17.76 -23.98
N ARG A 234 -13.42 19.06 -24.11
CA ARG A 234 -12.73 20.12 -23.33
C ARG A 234 -12.78 19.88 -21.81
N ASN A 235 -13.97 19.59 -21.28
CA ASN A 235 -14.18 19.40 -19.84
C ASN A 235 -13.59 18.08 -19.31
N PHE A 236 -13.25 17.14 -20.20
CA PHE A 236 -12.64 15.86 -19.80
C PHE A 236 -11.24 16.08 -19.20
N SER A 237 -10.58 17.20 -19.50
CA SER A 237 -9.32 17.59 -18.86
C SER A 237 -9.40 17.74 -17.34
N LEU A 238 -10.59 17.96 -16.76
CA LEU A 238 -10.77 17.99 -15.29
C LEU A 238 -10.58 16.61 -14.65
N LEU A 239 -10.81 15.53 -15.41
CA LEU A 239 -10.63 14.16 -14.94
C LEU A 239 -9.16 13.90 -14.58
N LEU A 240 -8.23 14.58 -15.26
CA LEU A 240 -6.78 14.50 -15.00
C LEU A 240 -6.40 14.94 -13.58
N ALA A 241 -7.18 15.81 -12.95
CA ALA A 241 -7.02 16.16 -11.54
C ALA A 241 -7.94 15.34 -10.63
N LEU A 242 -9.18 15.07 -11.07
CA LEU A 242 -10.18 14.38 -10.24
C LEU A 242 -9.76 12.97 -9.87
N VAL A 243 -9.27 12.18 -10.83
CA VAL A 243 -8.88 10.79 -10.59
C VAL A 243 -7.77 10.69 -9.53
N PRO A 244 -6.61 11.38 -9.66
CA PRO A 244 -5.59 11.35 -8.63
C PRO A 244 -6.03 12.01 -7.32
N ALA A 245 -6.95 12.98 -7.34
CA ALA A 245 -7.49 13.57 -6.12
C ALA A 245 -8.21 12.51 -5.25
N LEU A 246 -8.84 11.51 -5.86
CA LEU A 246 -9.59 10.46 -5.17
C LEU A 246 -8.71 9.32 -4.63
N LEU A 247 -7.38 9.42 -4.73
CA LEU A 247 -6.44 8.44 -4.19
C LEU A 247 -6.67 8.02 -2.72
N PRO A 248 -6.97 8.92 -1.75
CA PRO A 248 -7.31 8.49 -0.39
C PRO A 248 -8.56 7.62 -0.32
N LEU A 249 -9.56 7.88 -1.17
CA LEU A 249 -10.78 7.07 -1.24
C LEU A 249 -10.48 5.68 -1.81
N TYR A 250 -9.71 5.61 -2.90
CA TYR A 250 -9.29 4.33 -3.49
C TYR A 250 -8.54 3.48 -2.47
N PHE A 251 -7.61 4.09 -1.73
CA PHE A 251 -6.88 3.40 -0.67
C PHE A 251 -7.82 2.79 0.39
N VAL A 252 -8.74 3.56 0.96
CA VAL A 252 -9.64 3.06 2.02
C VAL A 252 -10.55 1.95 1.49
N ILE A 253 -11.07 2.07 0.27
CA ILE A 253 -11.92 1.04 -0.35
C ILE A 253 -11.12 -0.25 -0.53
N THR A 254 -9.93 -0.18 -1.13
CA THR A 254 -9.08 -1.36 -1.36
C THR A 254 -8.64 -1.99 -0.04
N TYR A 255 -8.19 -1.17 0.92
CA TYR A 255 -7.80 -1.62 2.25
C TYR A 255 -8.95 -2.35 2.96
N ALA A 256 -10.14 -1.74 3.03
CA ALA A 256 -11.31 -2.37 3.64
C ALA A 256 -11.74 -3.64 2.91
N GLY A 257 -11.69 -3.66 1.58
CA GLY A 257 -12.02 -4.84 0.78
C GLY A 257 -11.10 -6.02 1.08
N TRP A 258 -9.79 -5.78 1.20
CA TRP A 258 -8.83 -6.83 1.56
C TRP A 258 -8.98 -7.31 3.01
N LEU A 259 -9.25 -6.40 3.96
CA LEU A 259 -9.57 -6.81 5.33
C LEU A 259 -10.83 -7.70 5.37
N TRP A 260 -11.88 -7.31 4.64
CA TRP A 260 -13.09 -8.13 4.52
C TRP A 260 -12.77 -9.50 3.94
N PHE A 261 -11.98 -9.55 2.85
CA PHE A 261 -11.57 -10.80 2.23
C PHE A 261 -10.87 -11.72 3.23
N PHE A 262 -9.89 -11.22 3.98
CA PHE A 262 -9.18 -12.01 4.98
C PHE A 262 -10.10 -12.55 6.08
N GLY A 263 -11.04 -11.74 6.57
CA GLY A 263 -11.96 -12.14 7.63
C GLY A 263 -13.11 -13.05 7.17
N HIS A 264 -13.34 -13.19 5.86
CA HIS A 264 -14.41 -14.03 5.29
C HIS A 264 -13.91 -15.25 4.50
N ASN A 265 -12.61 -15.34 4.20
CA ASN A 265 -12.00 -16.44 3.46
C ASN A 265 -11.05 -17.27 4.36
N LEU A 266 -11.48 -17.51 5.59
CA LEU A 266 -10.73 -18.27 6.58
C LEU A 266 -10.52 -19.73 6.14
N HIS A 267 -9.32 -20.24 6.40
CA HIS A 267 -8.97 -21.63 6.17
C HIS A 267 -9.57 -22.52 7.27
N PRO A 268 -10.17 -23.68 6.94
CA PRO A 268 -10.70 -24.62 7.93
C PRO A 268 -9.64 -25.31 8.80
N TRP A 269 -8.35 -25.06 8.55
CA TRP A 269 -7.23 -25.67 9.29
C TRP A 269 -6.65 -24.74 10.36
N GLY A 270 -7.27 -23.59 10.62
CA GLY A 270 -6.93 -22.78 11.78
C GLY A 270 -7.18 -23.58 13.08
N ALA A 271 -6.30 -23.44 14.07
CA ALA A 271 -6.45 -24.10 15.35
C ALA A 271 -7.70 -23.65 16.11
N PHE A 272 -8.14 -22.41 15.88
CA PHE A 272 -9.36 -21.84 16.45
C PHE A 272 -10.34 -21.48 15.35
N THR A 273 -11.52 -22.10 15.38
CA THR A 273 -12.62 -21.76 14.48
C THR A 273 -13.28 -20.47 14.95
N VAL A 274 -13.08 -19.39 14.19
CA VAL A 274 -13.79 -18.12 14.39
C VAL A 274 -14.87 -17.94 13.31
N LYS A 275 -15.96 -17.26 13.67
CA LYS A 275 -16.97 -16.89 12.67
C LYS A 275 -16.38 -15.85 11.72
N PRO A 276 -16.81 -15.81 10.44
CA PRO A 276 -16.46 -14.73 9.54
C PRO A 276 -16.69 -13.36 10.18
N PHE A 277 -15.72 -12.48 10.06
CA PHE A 277 -15.73 -11.18 10.73
C PHE A 277 -15.07 -10.12 9.84
N MET A 278 -15.27 -8.86 10.20
CA MET A 278 -14.57 -7.73 9.57
C MET A 278 -13.42 -7.30 10.49
N PRO A 279 -12.15 -7.46 10.08
CA PRO A 279 -11.05 -6.83 10.80
C PRO A 279 -11.25 -5.32 10.88
N THR A 280 -10.81 -4.71 11.98
CA THR A 280 -11.05 -3.30 12.28
C THR A 280 -10.43 -2.38 11.22
N VAL A 281 -11.27 -1.76 10.39
CA VAL A 281 -10.84 -0.82 9.36
C VAL A 281 -10.33 0.48 9.97
N PHE A 282 -11.05 1.01 10.96
CA PHE A 282 -10.72 2.26 11.63
C PHE A 282 -11.20 2.24 13.08
N GLY A 283 -10.38 2.75 13.98
CA GLY A 283 -10.70 2.87 15.40
C GLY A 283 -10.25 1.66 16.21
N GLU A 284 -11.02 1.36 17.25
CA GLU A 284 -10.78 0.28 18.19
C GLU A 284 -11.78 -0.86 17.94
N GLY A 285 -11.32 -2.09 18.05
CA GLY A 285 -12.13 -3.27 17.91
C GLY A 285 -11.59 -4.41 18.75
N LYS A 286 -12.29 -5.55 18.71
CA LYS A 286 -11.90 -6.74 19.46
C LYS A 286 -12.16 -7.98 18.63
N VAL A 287 -11.18 -8.86 18.57
CA VAL A 287 -11.28 -10.17 17.94
C VAL A 287 -10.76 -11.20 18.93
N ALA A 288 -11.66 -12.04 19.44
CA ALA A 288 -11.38 -12.95 20.55
C ALA A 288 -10.75 -12.21 21.76
N GLN A 289 -9.53 -12.56 22.16
CA GLN A 289 -8.81 -11.94 23.28
C GLN A 289 -7.91 -10.76 22.85
N PHE A 290 -7.87 -10.44 21.55
CA PHE A 290 -7.08 -9.34 21.02
C PHE A 290 -7.92 -8.08 20.92
N SER A 291 -7.43 -6.99 21.51
CA SER A 291 -7.87 -5.64 21.15
C SER A 291 -7.10 -5.20 19.92
N THR A 292 -7.81 -4.65 18.95
CA THR A 292 -7.26 -4.22 17.66
C THR A 292 -7.36 -2.70 17.54
N TYR A 293 -6.29 -2.06 17.11
CA TYR A 293 -6.23 -0.62 16.87
C TYR A 293 -5.85 -0.38 15.41
N SER A 294 -6.57 0.49 14.71
CA SER A 294 -6.38 0.70 13.27
C SER A 294 -6.59 2.17 12.93
N TYR A 295 -5.54 2.86 12.50
CA TYR A 295 -5.59 4.31 12.26
C TYR A 295 -4.73 4.76 11.07
N PRO A 296 -5.12 5.86 10.41
CA PRO A 296 -4.29 6.50 9.40
C PRO A 296 -2.96 6.97 9.99
N TYR A 297 -1.95 7.07 9.12
CA TYR A 297 -0.61 7.53 9.46
C TYR A 297 -0.12 8.59 8.46
N TRP A 298 1.19 8.88 8.46
CA TRP A 298 1.77 9.97 7.67
C TRP A 298 1.50 9.86 6.16
N GLY A 299 1.57 8.65 5.59
CA GLY A 299 1.23 8.42 4.19
C GLY A 299 -0.21 8.81 3.87
N TYR A 300 -1.18 8.46 4.72
CA TYR A 300 -2.57 8.84 4.52
C TYR A 300 -2.79 10.35 4.68
N ALA A 301 -2.09 11.00 5.61
CA ALA A 301 -2.11 12.46 5.73
C ALA A 301 -1.62 13.15 4.45
N LEU A 302 -0.58 12.60 3.81
CA LEU A 302 -0.11 13.08 2.50
C LEU A 302 -1.15 12.86 1.40
N LEU A 303 -1.90 11.75 1.40
CA LEU A 303 -3.03 11.54 0.48
C LEU A 303 -4.14 12.58 0.68
N MET A 304 -4.39 13.02 1.91
CA MET A 304 -5.33 14.11 2.18
C MET A 304 -4.82 15.45 1.64
N VAL A 305 -3.51 15.71 1.69
CA VAL A 305 -2.90 16.88 1.03
C VAL A 305 -3.09 16.80 -0.49
N VAL A 306 -2.89 15.62 -1.10
CA VAL A 306 -3.16 15.40 -2.54
C VAL A 306 -4.60 15.75 -2.89
N PHE A 307 -5.58 15.22 -2.13
CA PHE A 307 -7.00 15.50 -2.34
C PHE A 307 -7.31 17.00 -2.26
N VAL A 308 -6.93 17.67 -1.17
CA VAL A 308 -7.24 19.08 -0.97
C VAL A 308 -6.59 19.95 -2.06
N ALA A 309 -5.30 19.73 -2.34
CA ALA A 309 -4.58 20.52 -3.33
C ALA A 309 -5.16 20.35 -4.75
N LEU A 310 -5.45 19.11 -5.17
CA LEU A 310 -6.02 18.85 -6.49
C LEU A 310 -7.49 19.31 -6.60
N MET A 311 -8.29 19.20 -5.55
CA MET A 311 -9.66 19.69 -5.57
C MET A 311 -9.71 21.22 -5.70
N LEU A 312 -8.83 21.94 -5.00
CA LEU A 312 -8.70 23.39 -5.17
C LEU A 312 -8.24 23.75 -6.59
N ALA A 313 -7.22 23.04 -7.11
CA ALA A 313 -6.72 23.26 -8.46
C ALA A 313 -7.79 22.98 -9.53
N LEU A 314 -8.59 21.93 -9.34
CA LEU A 314 -9.72 21.54 -10.20
C LEU A 314 -10.80 22.62 -10.20
N LEU A 315 -11.20 23.13 -9.03
CA LEU A 315 -12.21 24.19 -8.93
C LEU A 315 -11.76 25.48 -9.62
N ILE A 316 -10.50 25.88 -9.46
CA ILE A 316 -9.93 27.04 -10.16
C ILE A 316 -9.95 26.81 -11.67
N ARG A 317 -9.47 25.65 -12.15
CA ARG A 317 -9.46 25.33 -13.59
C ARG A 317 -10.87 25.29 -14.17
N ARG A 318 -11.84 24.74 -13.43
CA ARG A 318 -13.26 24.69 -13.82
C ARG A 318 -13.84 26.10 -13.96
N LYS A 319 -13.52 27.01 -13.04
CA LYS A 319 -13.92 28.42 -13.14
C LYS A 319 -13.32 29.09 -14.39
N GLN A 320 -12.02 28.92 -14.63
CA GLN A 320 -11.36 29.46 -15.82
C GLN A 320 -12.00 28.98 -17.13
N MET A 321 -12.37 27.70 -17.23
CA MET A 321 -13.01 27.16 -18.44
C MET A 321 -14.43 27.71 -18.67
N ARG A 322 -15.15 28.06 -17.60
CA ARG A 322 -16.47 28.72 -17.70
C ARG A 322 -16.34 30.17 -18.15
N GLU A 323 -15.31 30.87 -17.69
CA GLU A 323 -15.03 32.27 -18.01
C GLU A 323 -14.30 32.45 -19.36
N GLY A 324 -14.11 31.38 -20.14
CA GLY A 324 -13.41 31.42 -21.43
C GLY A 324 -11.89 31.64 -21.30
N GLY A 325 -11.34 31.47 -20.10
CA GLY A 325 -9.94 31.75 -19.78
C GLY A 325 -9.00 30.56 -19.66
N ALA A 326 -9.45 29.39 -20.11
CA ALA A 326 -8.60 28.22 -20.24
C ALA A 326 -8.92 27.54 -21.57
N GLU A 327 -8.22 27.95 -22.62
CA GLU A 327 -7.64 27.15 -23.71
C GLU A 327 -6.89 28.04 -24.71
#